data_AF-A0A2D5DXN8-F1
#
_entry.id   AF-A0A2D5DXN8-F1
#
_cell.length_a   1.000
_cell.length_b   1.000
_cell.length_c   1.000
_cell.angle_alpha   90.00
_cell.angle_beta   90.00
_cell.angle_gamma   90.00
#
_symmetry.space_group_name_H-M   'P 1'
#
loop_
_entity.id
_entity.type
_entity.pdbx_description
1 polymer ?
#
loop_
_entity_poly.entity_id
_entity_poly.type
_entity_poly.pdbx_seq_one_letter_code
_entity_poly.pdbx_strand_id
1 'polypeptide(L)'
;MNAATDEGQRDRFAWVPSPLAIALGLTAVTAVAALFVGADVETVAMSWRDGLWNRPLLVFAFQAAFMLVLGHALALSPAVDRGVQHAVNLAGTTNARAAAVVAVVACLAGWINWGLGLIVGAVLARKVGERATERGLPLHYGLIGAAGYSG
;
A
#
# COMPACT_ATOMS: atom_id res chain seq x y z
N MET A 1 29.36 -9.18 7.69
CA MET A 1 29.35 -7.70 7.58
C MET A 1 30.38 -7.35 6.51
N ASN A 2 29.95 -7.20 5.26
CA ASN A 2 30.83 -6.88 4.11
C ASN A 2 30.30 -5.61 3.44
N ALA A 3 31.13 -4.58 3.42
CA ALA A 3 30.87 -3.23 2.95
C ALA A 3 31.09 -3.09 1.43
N ALA A 4 30.36 -3.86 0.60
CA ALA A 4 30.57 -3.83 -0.86
C ALA A 4 29.31 -4.08 -1.71
N THR A 5 28.12 -3.64 -1.28
CA THR A 5 26.91 -3.65 -2.12
C THR A 5 26.05 -2.38 -2.02
N ASP A 6 26.58 -1.26 -1.50
CA ASP A 6 25.80 -0.02 -1.29
C ASP A 6 25.91 1.00 -2.46
N GLU A 7 26.44 0.57 -3.60
CA GLU A 7 26.45 1.36 -4.83
C GLU A 7 25.41 0.82 -5.81
N GLY A 8 24.18 1.31 -5.75
CA GLY A 8 23.24 1.05 -6.84
C GLY A 8 21.75 1.21 -6.56
N GLN A 9 21.32 1.34 -5.31
CA GLN A 9 19.91 1.66 -5.03
C GLN A 9 19.69 3.17 -5.11
N ARG A 10 19.93 3.75 -6.30
CA ARG A 10 19.41 5.08 -6.61
C ARG A 10 17.91 4.99 -6.51
N ASP A 11 17.31 5.73 -5.59
CA ASP A 11 15.88 5.77 -5.40
C ASP A 11 15.26 6.33 -6.70
N ARG A 12 14.88 5.43 -7.62
CA ARG A 12 14.42 5.76 -8.97
C ARG A 12 13.17 6.65 -8.96
N PHE A 13 12.53 6.77 -7.79
CA PHE A 13 11.33 7.54 -7.54
C PHE A 13 11.56 8.77 -6.64
N ALA A 14 12.80 9.15 -6.31
CA ALA A 14 13.09 10.33 -5.47
C ALA A 14 12.53 11.67 -6.02
N TRP A 15 12.15 11.71 -7.31
CA TRP A 15 11.58 12.87 -7.98
C TRP A 15 10.05 12.94 -7.88
N VAL A 16 9.39 11.86 -7.45
CA VAL A 16 7.93 11.80 -7.36
C VAL A 16 7.49 12.45 -6.05
N PRO A 17 6.71 13.54 -6.07
CA PRO A 17 6.24 14.18 -4.84
C PRO A 17 5.35 13.25 -4.04
N SER A 18 5.31 13.42 -2.73
CA SER A 18 4.39 12.66 -1.89
C SER A 18 2.93 12.90 -2.31
N PRO A 19 2.00 11.95 -2.08
CA PRO A 19 0.59 12.15 -2.40
C PRO A 19 -0.01 13.42 -1.80
N LEU A 20 0.41 13.78 -0.58
CA LEU A 20 0.02 15.03 0.07
C LEU A 20 0.58 16.26 -0.66
N ALA A 21 1.84 16.23 -1.07
CA ALA A 21 2.45 17.33 -1.82
C ALA A 21 1.73 17.54 -3.16
N ILE A 22 1.34 16.45 -3.85
CA ILE A 22 0.53 16.53 -5.08
C ILE A 22 -0.83 17.17 -4.77
N ALA A 23 -1.52 16.74 -3.72
CA ALA A 23 -2.83 17.29 -3.34
C ALA A 23 -2.77 18.79 -3.00
N LEU A 24 -1.78 19.22 -2.22
CA LEU A 24 -1.55 20.64 -1.89
C LEU A 24 -1.15 21.45 -3.13
N GLY A 25 -0.30 20.88 -4.00
CA GLY A 25 0.10 21.51 -5.26
C GLY A 25 -1.10 21.72 -6.17
N LEU A 26 -1.95 20.70 -6.34
CA LEU A 26 -3.20 20.82 -7.11
C LEU A 26 -4.14 21.86 -6.50
N THR A 27 -4.26 21.92 -5.17
CA THR A 27 -5.06 22.95 -4.48
C THR A 27 -4.57 24.37 -4.79
N ALA A 28 -3.25 24.58 -4.78
CA ALA A 28 -2.67 25.88 -5.13
C ALA A 28 -2.91 26.22 -6.61
N VAL A 29 -2.70 25.25 -7.51
CA VAL A 29 -2.92 25.42 -8.96
C VAL A 29 -4.38 25.76 -9.25
N THR A 30 -5.34 25.06 -8.63
CA THR A 30 -6.77 25.33 -8.84
C THR A 30 -7.20 26.67 -8.26
N ALA A 31 -6.67 27.06 -7.09
CA ALA A 31 -6.93 28.36 -6.50
C ALA A 31 -6.44 29.51 -7.41
N VAL A 32 -5.20 29.40 -7.91
CA VAL A 32 -4.62 30.38 -8.83
C VAL A 32 -5.42 30.44 -10.15
N ALA A 33 -5.79 29.28 -10.71
CA ALA A 33 -6.61 29.22 -11.91
C ALA A 33 -7.98 29.88 -11.73
N ALA A 34 -8.63 29.67 -10.58
CA ALA A 34 -9.93 30.28 -10.29
C ALA A 34 -9.85 31.82 -10.22
N LEU A 35 -8.81 32.36 -9.58
CA LEU A 35 -8.56 33.80 -9.54
C LEU A 35 -8.30 34.36 -10.95
N PHE A 36 -7.54 33.65 -11.79
CA PHE A 36 -7.29 34.06 -13.18
C PHE A 36 -8.56 34.11 -14.05
N VAL A 37 -9.56 33.26 -13.76
CA VAL A 37 -10.85 33.25 -14.48
C VAL A 37 -11.83 34.29 -13.92
N GLY A 38 -11.44 35.03 -12.87
CA GLY A 38 -12.19 36.16 -12.33
C GLY A 38 -13.01 35.85 -11.08
N ALA A 39 -12.79 34.71 -10.42
CA ALA A 39 -13.34 34.47 -9.09
C ALA A 39 -12.70 35.40 -8.06
N ASP A 40 -13.48 35.88 -7.10
CA ASP A 40 -12.99 36.65 -5.96
C ASP A 40 -12.34 35.73 -4.91
N VAL A 41 -11.44 36.31 -4.11
CA VAL A 41 -10.67 35.57 -3.08
C VAL A 41 -11.59 34.92 -2.04
N GLU A 42 -12.69 35.58 -1.69
CA GLU A 42 -13.66 35.05 -0.73
C GLU A 42 -14.34 33.80 -1.29
N THR A 43 -14.84 33.84 -2.53
CA THR A 43 -15.43 32.68 -3.21
C THR A 43 -14.45 31.51 -3.31
N VAL A 44 -13.17 31.76 -3.64
CA VAL A 44 -12.15 30.69 -3.69
C VAL A 44 -11.94 30.06 -2.32
N ALA A 45 -11.80 30.87 -1.26
CA ALA A 45 -11.61 30.38 0.10
C ALA A 45 -12.84 29.60 0.62
N MET A 46 -14.04 30.11 0.34
CA MET A 46 -15.31 29.47 0.69
C MET A 46 -15.50 28.16 -0.05
N SER A 47 -15.20 28.11 -1.35
CA SER A 47 -15.28 26.89 -2.16
C SER A 47 -14.30 25.82 -1.67
N TRP A 48 -13.07 26.21 -1.33
CA TRP A 48 -12.09 25.29 -0.76
C TRP A 48 -12.56 24.72 0.58
N ARG A 49 -13.06 25.59 1.47
CA ARG A 49 -13.61 25.19 2.76
C ARG A 49 -14.78 24.24 2.59
N ASP A 50 -15.76 24.60 1.78
CA ASP A 50 -17.00 23.82 1.60
C ASP A 50 -16.71 22.47 0.92
N GLY A 51 -15.71 22.42 0.03
CA GLY A 51 -15.18 21.18 -0.55
C GLY A 51 -14.48 20.29 0.48
N LEU A 52 -13.61 20.86 1.31
CA LEU A 52 -12.89 20.13 2.37
C LEU A 52 -13.85 19.58 3.43
N TRP A 53 -14.85 20.37 3.83
CA TRP A 53 -15.86 20.01 4.81
C TRP A 53 -17.09 19.33 4.21
N ASN A 54 -16.98 18.85 2.97
CA ASN A 54 -18.02 18.06 2.35
C ASN A 54 -18.28 16.81 3.18
N ARG A 55 -19.44 16.76 3.83
CA ARG A 55 -19.82 15.68 4.77
C ARG A 55 -19.69 14.28 4.14
N PRO A 56 -20.22 14.00 2.94
CA PRO A 56 -20.01 12.72 2.28
C PRO A 56 -18.54 12.33 2.09
N LEU A 57 -17.69 13.26 1.63
CA LEU A 57 -16.26 13.00 1.43
C LEU A 57 -15.52 12.76 2.75
N LEU A 58 -15.86 13.51 3.80
CA LEU A 58 -15.29 13.28 5.14
C LEU A 58 -15.66 11.91 5.67
N VAL A 59 -16.93 11.51 5.58
CA VAL A 59 -17.38 10.18 6.00
C VAL A 59 -16.65 9.10 5.22
N PHE A 60 -16.52 9.24 3.90
CA PHE A 60 -15.75 8.32 3.07
C PHE A 60 -14.27 8.25 3.48
N ALA A 61 -13.63 9.39 3.72
CA ALA A 61 -12.22 9.47 4.12
C ALA A 61 -11.98 8.80 5.48
N PHE A 62 -12.83 9.08 6.49
CA PHE A 62 -12.72 8.43 7.79
C PHE A 62 -13.03 6.94 7.73
N GLN A 63 -14.00 6.51 6.93
CA GLN A 63 -14.28 5.09 6.71
C GLN A 63 -13.06 4.38 6.12
N ALA A 64 -12.44 4.93 5.07
CA ALA A 64 -11.24 4.38 4.47
C ALA A 64 -10.05 4.39 5.44
N ALA A 65 -9.85 5.47 6.20
CA ALA A 65 -8.81 5.58 7.20
C ALA A 65 -8.96 4.51 8.30
N PHE A 66 -10.17 4.33 8.83
CA PHE A 66 -10.43 3.29 9.83
C PHE A 66 -10.26 1.89 9.26
N MET A 67 -10.67 1.63 8.01
CA MET A 67 -10.44 0.34 7.37
C MET A 67 -8.94 -0.01 7.31
N LEU A 68 -8.08 0.95 6.96
CA LEU A 68 -6.62 0.78 6.95
C LEU A 68 -6.04 0.58 8.37
N VAL A 69 -6.42 1.43 9.33
CA VAL A 69 -5.93 1.36 10.71
C VAL A 69 -6.33 0.04 11.37
N LEU A 70 -7.59 -0.37 11.21
CA LEU A 70 -8.09 -1.64 11.73
C LEU A 70 -7.46 -2.83 11.02
N GLY A 71 -7.29 -2.76 9.69
CA GLY A 71 -6.57 -3.77 8.93
C GLY A 71 -5.13 -3.96 9.44
N HIS A 72 -4.43 -2.86 9.75
CA HIS A 72 -3.11 -2.91 10.34
C HIS A 72 -3.10 -3.49 11.76
N ALA A 73 -4.00 -3.02 12.62
CA ALA A 73 -4.13 -3.54 13.98
C ALA A 73 -4.42 -5.05 13.98
N LEU A 74 -5.30 -5.54 13.09
CA LEU A 74 -5.61 -6.95 12.94
C LEU A 74 -4.42 -7.73 12.37
N ALA A 75 -3.66 -7.17 11.42
CA ALA A 75 -2.48 -7.80 10.86
C ALA A 75 -1.38 -8.05 11.91
N LEU A 76 -1.31 -7.21 12.95
CA LEU A 76 -0.41 -7.37 14.09
C LEU A 76 -0.89 -8.44 15.11
N SER A 77 -2.08 -9.00 14.93
CA SER A 77 -2.61 -9.98 15.88
C SER A 77 -1.87 -11.32 15.81
N PRO A 78 -1.72 -12.04 16.95
CA PRO A 78 -1.10 -13.37 16.96
C PRO A 78 -1.83 -14.41 16.10
N ALA A 79 -3.12 -14.20 15.81
CA ALA A 79 -3.90 -15.09 14.96
C ALA A 79 -3.49 -14.96 13.49
N VAL A 80 -3.34 -13.71 13.01
CA VAL A 80 -2.89 -13.44 11.63
C VAL A 80 -1.45 -13.89 11.44
N ASP A 81 -0.56 -13.61 12.39
CA ASP A 81 0.84 -14.04 12.26
C ASP A 81 0.95 -15.58 12.13
N ARG A 82 0.20 -16.34 12.95
CA ARG A 82 0.13 -17.80 12.83
C ARG A 82 -0.39 -18.26 11.46
N GLY A 83 -1.43 -17.62 10.94
CA GLY A 83 -1.97 -17.91 9.62
C GLY A 83 -0.95 -17.64 8.51
N VAL A 84 -0.23 -16.51 8.59
CA VAL A 84 0.83 -16.15 7.65
C VAL A 84 1.98 -17.16 7.71
N GLN A 85 2.43 -17.57 8.90
CA GLN A 85 3.48 -18.59 9.03
C GLN A 85 3.06 -19.93 8.41
N HIS A 86 1.79 -20.31 8.57
CA HIS A 86 1.25 -21.49 7.92
C HIS A 86 1.29 -21.36 6.39
N ALA A 87 0.84 -20.22 5.85
CA ALA A 87 0.88 -19.93 4.42
C ALA A 87 2.30 -19.94 3.84
N VAL A 88 3.30 -19.40 4.56
CA VAL A 88 4.72 -19.46 4.15
C VAL A 88 5.19 -20.90 3.99
N ASN A 89 4.75 -21.81 4.86
CA ASN A 89 5.08 -23.23 4.73
C ASN A 89 4.39 -23.90 3.53
N LEU A 90 3.20 -23.44 3.15
CA LEU A 90 2.46 -23.94 1.98
C LEU A 90 3.03 -23.46 0.64
N ALA A 91 3.74 -22.33 0.61
CA ALA A 91 4.30 -21.70 -0.60
C ALA A 91 5.24 -22.62 -1.41
N GLY A 92 5.75 -23.70 -0.80
CA GLY A 92 6.55 -24.72 -1.48
C GLY A 92 7.89 -24.19 -1.99
N THR A 93 8.38 -24.76 -3.10
CA THR A 93 9.71 -24.46 -3.67
C THR A 93 9.67 -23.95 -5.11
N THR A 94 8.49 -23.88 -5.72
CA THR A 94 8.31 -23.45 -7.12
C THR A 94 7.65 -22.08 -7.21
N ASN A 95 8.03 -21.29 -8.22
CA ASN A 95 7.51 -19.94 -8.45
C ASN A 95 5.97 -19.89 -8.56
N ALA A 96 5.40 -20.79 -9.36
CA ALA A 96 3.95 -20.84 -9.57
C ALA A 96 3.19 -21.13 -8.26
N ARG A 97 3.68 -22.07 -7.45
CA ARG A 97 3.04 -22.41 -6.17
C ARG A 97 3.18 -21.29 -5.15
N ALA A 98 4.37 -20.69 -5.05
CA ALA A 98 4.61 -19.58 -4.14
C ALA A 98 3.73 -18.38 -4.48
N ALA A 99 3.70 -17.99 -5.76
CA ALA A 99 2.84 -16.90 -6.24
C ALA A 99 1.34 -17.21 -6.02
N ALA A 100 0.89 -18.43 -6.33
CA ALA A 100 -0.50 -18.82 -6.13
C ALA A 100 -0.93 -18.76 -4.65
N VAL A 101 -0.11 -19.27 -3.73
CA VAL A 101 -0.40 -19.23 -2.29
C VAL A 101 -0.45 -17.78 -1.81
N VAL A 102 0.52 -16.96 -2.20
CA VAL A 102 0.56 -15.54 -1.82
C VAL A 102 -0.67 -14.80 -2.34
N ALA A 103 -1.02 -14.98 -3.62
CA ALA A 103 -2.17 -14.35 -4.25
C ALA A 103 -3.48 -14.77 -3.58
N VAL A 104 -3.70 -16.07 -3.39
CA VAL A 104 -4.93 -16.58 -2.76
C VAL A 104 -5.09 -16.05 -1.35
N VAL A 105 -4.03 -16.05 -0.55
CA VAL A 105 -4.09 -15.53 0.83
C VAL A 105 -4.31 -14.02 0.83
N ALA A 106 -3.67 -13.27 -0.07
CA ALA A 106 -3.92 -11.83 -0.24
C ALA A 106 -5.38 -11.54 -0.61
N CYS A 107 -5.95 -12.26 -1.59
CA CYS A 107 -7.35 -12.10 -2.00
C CYS A 107 -8.33 -12.48 -0.87
N LEU A 108 -8.08 -13.58 -0.15
CA LEU A 108 -8.93 -13.99 0.98
C LEU A 108 -8.90 -12.96 2.11
N ALA A 109 -7.71 -12.42 2.43
CA ALA A 109 -7.57 -11.35 3.40
C ALA A 109 -8.27 -10.06 2.92
N GLY A 110 -8.13 -9.73 1.63
CA GLY A 110 -8.77 -8.58 0.98
C GLY A 110 -10.30 -8.65 0.99
N TRP A 111 -10.87 -9.86 0.85
CA TRP A 111 -12.33 -10.06 0.93
C TRP A 111 -12.89 -9.70 2.30
N ILE A 112 -12.16 -10.02 3.37
CA ILE A 112 -12.56 -9.65 4.74
C ILE A 112 -12.43 -8.14 4.92
N ASN A 113 -11.28 -7.60 4.51
CA ASN A 113 -10.99 -6.18 4.57
C ASN A 113 -9.87 -5.86 3.56
N TRP A 114 -10.14 -4.98 2.61
CA TRP A 114 -9.17 -4.64 1.56
C TRP A 114 -7.85 -4.08 2.14
N GLY A 115 -7.90 -3.34 3.25
CA GLY A 115 -6.70 -2.88 3.96
C GLY A 115 -5.87 -4.01 4.59
N LEU A 116 -6.53 -5.05 5.12
CA LEU A 116 -5.87 -6.26 5.60
C LEU A 116 -5.19 -7.01 4.45
N GLY A 117 -5.85 -7.14 3.30
CA GLY A 117 -5.29 -7.76 2.09
C GLY A 117 -3.95 -7.16 1.68
N LEU A 118 -3.87 -5.83 1.62
CA LEU A 118 -2.64 -5.10 1.29
C LEU A 118 -1.50 -5.38 2.27
N ILE A 119 -1.79 -5.39 3.57
CA ILE A 119 -0.77 -5.57 4.61
C ILE A 119 -0.33 -7.04 4.67
N VAL A 120 -1.27 -7.98 4.72
CA VAL A 120 -0.98 -9.41 4.80
C VAL A 120 -0.28 -9.89 3.53
N GLY A 121 -0.71 -9.44 2.36
CA GLY A 121 -0.09 -9.78 1.08
C GLY A 121 1.37 -9.32 1.02
N ALA A 122 1.66 -8.08 1.42
CA ALA A 122 3.03 -7.56 1.48
C ALA A 122 3.90 -8.30 2.52
N VAL A 123 3.37 -8.57 3.72
CA VAL A 123 4.07 -9.31 4.77
C VAL A 123 4.36 -10.74 4.34
N LEU A 124 3.39 -11.43 3.74
CA LEU A 124 3.53 -12.80 3.26
C LEU A 124 4.54 -12.88 2.11
N ALA A 125 4.46 -11.98 1.14
CA ALA A 125 5.43 -11.92 0.04
C ALA A 125 6.86 -11.71 0.56
N ARG A 126 7.04 -10.81 1.55
CA ARG A 126 8.33 -10.60 2.20
C ARG A 126 8.84 -11.87 2.89
N LYS A 127 8.04 -12.51 3.74
CA LYS A 127 8.43 -13.73 4.47
C LYS A 127 8.74 -14.91 3.53
N VAL A 128 7.99 -15.07 2.43
CA VAL A 128 8.29 -16.11 1.44
C VAL A 128 9.62 -15.82 0.74
N GLY A 129 9.92 -14.57 0.41
CA GLY A 129 11.19 -14.17 -0.18
C GLY A 129 12.39 -14.31 0.77
N GLU A 130 12.23 -13.94 2.05
CA GLU A 130 13.22 -14.16 3.10
C GLU A 130 13.55 -15.65 3.21
N ARG A 131 12.53 -16.50 3.35
CA ARG A 131 12.68 -17.97 3.37
C ARG A 131 13.38 -18.51 2.11
N ALA A 132 13.05 -17.96 0.94
CA ALA A 132 13.67 -18.38 -0.31
C ALA A 132 15.16 -18.07 -0.33
N THR A 133 15.53 -16.90 0.16
CA THR A 133 16.92 -16.44 0.25
C THR A 133 17.70 -17.28 1.24
N GLU A 134 17.14 -17.52 2.43
CA GLU A 134 17.75 -18.35 3.49
C GLU A 134 18.01 -19.79 3.04
N ARG A 135 17.13 -20.35 2.20
CA ARG A 135 17.19 -21.75 1.76
C ARG A 135 17.77 -21.93 0.35
N GLY A 136 18.22 -20.86 -0.30
CA GLY A 136 18.74 -20.91 -1.67
C GLY A 136 17.70 -21.41 -2.70
N LEU A 137 16.42 -21.11 -2.51
CA LEU A 137 15.36 -21.49 -3.44
C LEU A 137 15.34 -20.55 -4.66
N PRO A 138 15.14 -21.08 -5.89
CA PRO A 138 15.12 -20.28 -7.12
C PRO A 138 13.78 -19.54 -7.31
N LEU A 139 13.35 -18.77 -6.31
CA LEU A 139 12.12 -17.99 -6.37
C LEU A 139 12.36 -16.56 -6.87
N HIS A 140 11.51 -16.09 -7.77
CA HIS A 140 11.54 -14.74 -8.32
C HIS A 140 10.79 -13.78 -7.39
N TYR A 141 11.54 -12.99 -6.62
CA TYR A 141 10.97 -12.11 -5.60
C TYR A 141 9.94 -11.11 -6.17
N GLY A 142 10.20 -10.52 -7.34
CA GLY A 142 9.26 -9.59 -7.98
C GLY A 142 7.92 -10.22 -8.35
N LEU A 143 7.91 -11.52 -8.66
CA LEU A 143 6.67 -12.24 -8.98
C LEU A 143 5.84 -12.47 -7.72
N ILE A 144 6.51 -12.85 -6.63
CA ILE A 144 5.88 -13.05 -5.32
C ILE A 144 5.36 -11.72 -4.76
N GLY A 145 6.13 -10.63 -4.93
CA GLY A 145 5.68 -9.28 -4.60
C GLY A 145 4.42 -8.88 -5.36
N ALA A 146 4.38 -9.10 -6.68
CA ALA A 146 3.20 -8.83 -7.50
C ALA A 146 1.98 -9.66 -7.06
N ALA A 147 2.20 -10.94 -6.72
CA ALA A 147 1.15 -11.80 -6.16
C ALA A 147 0.62 -11.29 -4.81
N GLY A 148 1.46 -10.65 -3.99
CA GLY A 148 1.02 -10.03 -2.73
C GLY A 148 0.05 -8.87 -2.92
N TYR A 149 0.04 -8.24 -4.09
CA TYR A 149 -0.84 -7.12 -4.43
C TYR A 149 -2.00 -7.50 -5.37
N SER A 150 -2.29 -8.80 -5.54
CA SER A 150 -3.42 -9.25 -6.38
C SER A 150 -4.78 -9.23 -5.68
N GLY A 151 -4.80 -8.98 -4.37
CA GLY A 151 -5.98 -9.04 -3.50
C GLY A 151 -6.49 -7.69 -3.04
#